data_AF-A0A225EB10-F1
#
_entry.id   AF-A0A225EB10-F1
#
_cell.length_a   1.000
_cell.length_b   1.000
_cell.length_c   1.000
_cell.angle_alpha   90.00
_cell.angle_beta   90.00
_cell.angle_gamma   90.00
#
_symmetry.space_group_name_H-M   'P 1'
#
loop_
_entity.id
_entity.type
_entity.pdbx_description
1 polymer ?
#
loop_
_entity_poly.entity_id
_entity_poly.type
_entity_poly.pdbx_seq_one_letter_code
_entity_poly.pdbx_strand_id
1 'polypeptide(L)'
;MSRPIFVFDDGEDIGSVVAVDTSRVAIEVSDPEHASRLCVGNLLAIRGSTQHELLIGMVERLTRSAKDGVHLDHDEDNNEIGETTRFEDLIRAVLIGTYRTVHGDATNTFKRGADSFPQIGRECYLIDGHNLQMFMGLLAADIPVESQLRLGHFVNDPTALAIACGDKLFQRHAAILGSTGSGKSWAVALLLERAKQLKYPNIIVLDMHGEYSPLTQGEGNFAQGFRVAGPGDLRAPADGVLFLPYWLLNREEMLSMILDRSDQNAPNQASRFTAHVRALKGERLSAEGKNDVQNTFTVDSPIPYAINDLLNLLEKDDKQKSTGSGGREIKGEWEES
;
A
#
# COMPACT_ATOMS: atom_id res chain seq x y z
N MET A 1 6.21 5.39 -40.53
CA MET A 1 6.42 6.26 -39.35
C MET A 1 5.13 6.23 -38.55
N SER A 2 5.15 5.77 -37.30
CA SER A 2 3.96 5.88 -36.44
C SER A 2 3.73 7.36 -36.13
N ARG A 3 2.46 7.75 -36.01
CA ARG A 3 2.14 9.11 -35.55
C ARG A 3 2.59 9.30 -34.09
N PRO A 4 3.01 10.51 -33.69
CA PRO A 4 3.28 10.83 -32.29
C PRO A 4 2.01 10.62 -31.46
N ILE A 5 2.15 10.25 -30.19
CA ILE A 5 0.98 10.12 -29.29
C ILE A 5 0.44 11.48 -28.85
N PHE A 6 1.34 12.45 -28.72
CA PHE A 6 1.00 13.82 -28.36
C PHE A 6 0.78 14.61 -29.63
N VAL A 7 -0.38 15.24 -29.72
CA VAL A 7 -0.72 16.20 -30.75
C VAL A 7 -1.10 17.47 -30.02
N PHE A 8 -0.29 18.51 -30.20
CA PHE A 8 -0.56 19.85 -29.67
C PHE A 8 -0.75 20.76 -30.86
N ASP A 9 -1.88 21.46 -30.90
CA ASP A 9 -2.17 22.43 -31.95
C ASP A 9 -1.47 23.77 -31.67
N ASP A 10 -1.30 24.58 -32.73
CA ASP A 10 -0.69 25.91 -32.60
C ASP A 10 -1.57 26.80 -31.68
N GLY A 11 -0.98 27.30 -30.60
CA GLY A 11 -1.67 28.11 -29.57
C GLY A 11 -2.16 27.33 -28.35
N GLU A 12 -1.93 26.01 -28.27
CA GLU A 12 -2.20 25.22 -27.05
C GLU A 12 -1.06 25.27 -26.01
N ASP A 13 -0.01 26.06 -26.26
CA ASP A 13 1.04 26.26 -25.27
C ASP A 13 0.50 27.05 -24.08
N ILE A 14 0.69 26.48 -22.90
CA ILE A 14 0.22 27.10 -21.65
C ILE A 14 1.21 28.14 -21.13
N GLY A 15 2.44 28.14 -21.62
CA GLY A 15 3.49 28.98 -21.10
C GLY A 15 4.89 28.52 -21.45
N SER A 16 5.88 29.17 -20.84
CA SER A 16 7.29 28.86 -21.08
C SER A 16 8.09 28.67 -19.81
N VAL A 17 9.16 27.87 -19.89
CA VAL A 17 10.04 27.61 -18.76
C VAL A 17 10.82 28.87 -18.39
N VAL A 18 10.69 29.33 -17.14
CA VAL A 18 11.41 30.52 -16.63
C VAL A 18 12.55 30.18 -15.67
N ALA A 19 12.46 29.03 -14.99
CA ALA A 19 13.55 28.55 -14.15
C ALA A 19 13.60 27.02 -14.15
N VAL A 20 14.81 26.48 -13.99
CA VAL A 20 15.08 25.05 -13.98
C VAL A 20 15.97 24.71 -12.80
N ASP A 21 15.49 23.79 -11.99
CA ASP A 21 16.23 23.07 -10.98
C ASP A 21 16.30 21.60 -11.44
N THR A 22 17.34 20.89 -11.04
CA THR A 22 17.65 19.49 -11.36
C THR A 22 16.43 18.62 -11.68
N SER A 23 15.44 18.53 -10.77
CA SER A 23 14.21 17.74 -10.98
C SER A 23 12.93 18.57 -11.07
N ARG A 24 13.02 19.91 -10.98
CA ARG A 24 11.86 20.79 -10.87
C ARG A 24 11.96 21.95 -11.85
N VAL A 25 10.84 22.34 -12.43
CA VAL A 25 10.77 23.48 -13.32
C VAL A 25 9.78 24.50 -12.81
N ALA A 26 10.08 25.77 -13.07
CA ALA A 26 9.13 26.84 -12.97
C ALA A 26 8.71 27.27 -14.38
N ILE A 27 7.40 27.34 -14.61
CA ILE A 27 6.80 27.70 -15.89
C ILE A 27 5.94 28.93 -15.64
N GLU A 28 6.17 29.99 -16.40
CA GLU A 28 5.31 31.18 -16.42
C GLU A 28 4.21 30.95 -17.44
N VAL A 29 2.96 31.14 -17.00
CA VAL A 29 1.78 30.96 -17.85
C VAL A 29 1.62 32.18 -18.75
N SER A 30 1.50 31.95 -20.05
CA SER A 30 1.38 33.04 -21.03
C SER A 30 -0.02 33.66 -21.06
N ASP A 31 -1.06 32.84 -20.89
CA ASP A 31 -2.47 33.28 -20.89
C ASP A 31 -3.15 32.97 -19.55
N PRO A 32 -3.71 33.98 -18.84
CA PRO A 32 -4.50 33.77 -17.63
C PRO A 32 -5.67 32.77 -17.78
N GLU A 33 -6.23 32.60 -18.98
CA GLU A 33 -7.27 31.59 -19.24
C GLU A 33 -6.72 30.16 -19.08
N HIS A 34 -5.48 29.91 -19.49
CA HIS A 34 -4.81 28.62 -19.31
C HIS A 34 -4.57 28.30 -17.83
N ALA A 35 -4.28 29.32 -17.01
CA ALA A 35 -4.12 29.15 -15.56
C ALA A 35 -5.40 28.61 -14.88
N SER A 36 -6.57 28.97 -15.38
CA SER A 36 -7.86 28.53 -14.81
C SER A 36 -8.13 27.04 -14.98
N ARG A 37 -7.53 26.41 -15.99
CA ARG A 37 -7.65 24.97 -16.30
C ARG A 37 -6.64 24.11 -15.52
N LEU A 38 -5.66 24.74 -14.86
CA LEU A 38 -4.56 24.04 -14.21
C LEU A 38 -4.87 23.76 -12.73
N CYS A 39 -4.58 22.53 -12.33
CA CYS A 39 -4.67 22.05 -10.96
C CYS A 39 -3.42 21.25 -10.60
N VAL A 40 -3.18 21.13 -9.30
CA VAL A 40 -2.14 20.25 -8.76
C VAL A 40 -2.39 18.82 -9.23
N GLY A 41 -1.34 18.14 -9.69
CA GLY A 41 -1.42 16.80 -10.25
C GLY A 41 -1.68 16.72 -11.76
N ASN A 42 -1.93 17.85 -12.45
CA ASN A 42 -1.94 17.84 -13.92
C ASN A 42 -0.57 17.43 -14.46
N LEU A 43 -0.57 16.72 -15.58
CA LEU A 43 0.63 16.38 -16.32
C LEU A 43 0.91 17.45 -17.38
N LEU A 44 2.19 17.77 -17.56
CA LEU A 44 2.66 18.75 -18.52
C LEU A 44 3.67 18.09 -19.47
N ALA A 45 3.66 18.48 -20.73
CA ALA A 45 4.70 18.16 -21.70
C ALA A 45 5.55 19.42 -21.94
N ILE A 46 6.85 19.34 -21.71
CA ILE A 46 7.80 20.43 -21.91
C ILE A 46 8.68 20.07 -23.10
N ARG A 47 8.82 20.99 -24.05
CA ARG A 47 9.65 20.74 -25.23
C ARG A 47 11.12 20.52 -24.82
N GLY A 48 11.65 19.36 -25.19
CA GLY A 48 13.01 18.93 -24.86
C GLY A 48 14.08 19.61 -25.72
N SER A 49 15.28 19.04 -25.68
CA SER A 49 16.42 19.53 -26.46
C SER A 49 16.26 19.32 -27.98
N THR A 50 15.50 18.30 -28.35
CA THR A 50 15.22 17.92 -29.74
C THR A 50 13.72 18.00 -30.03
N GLN A 51 13.35 18.14 -31.31
CA GLN A 51 11.93 18.20 -31.73
C GLN A 51 11.16 16.88 -31.49
N HIS A 52 11.86 15.78 -31.23
CA HIS A 52 11.26 14.47 -30.99
C HIS A 52 11.23 14.09 -29.50
N GLU A 53 11.56 15.02 -28.61
CA GLU A 53 11.68 14.80 -27.18
C GLU A 53 10.74 15.73 -26.41
N LEU A 54 9.93 15.15 -25.53
CA LEU A 54 9.11 15.88 -24.58
C LEU A 54 9.45 15.40 -23.17
N LEU A 55 9.72 16.34 -22.27
CA LEU A 55 9.88 16.07 -20.85
C LEU A 55 8.50 16.11 -20.20
N ILE A 56 8.12 15.04 -19.53
CA ILE A 56 6.83 14.92 -18.86
C ILE A 56 7.01 15.35 -17.41
N GLY A 57 6.27 16.38 -17.00
CA GLY A 57 6.22 16.88 -15.64
C GLY A 57 4.85 16.73 -15.00
N MET A 58 4.79 16.90 -13.68
CA MET A 58 3.53 16.99 -12.93
C MET A 58 3.51 18.25 -12.09
N VAL A 59 2.40 18.98 -12.16
CA VAL A 59 2.18 20.20 -11.39
C VAL A 59 2.18 19.87 -9.90
N GLU A 60 3.12 20.45 -9.17
CA GLU A 60 3.23 20.35 -7.71
C GLU A 60 2.56 21.57 -7.04
N ARG A 61 2.65 22.73 -7.68
CA ARG A 61 2.12 23.99 -7.13
C ARG A 61 1.78 24.97 -8.24
N LEU A 62 0.66 25.66 -8.10
CA LEU A 62 0.27 26.84 -8.87
C LEU A 62 0.27 28.05 -7.95
N THR A 63 0.87 29.16 -8.36
CA THR A 63 0.93 30.41 -7.56
C THR A 63 0.59 31.59 -8.44
N ARG A 64 -0.32 32.46 -7.99
CA ARG A 64 -0.64 33.73 -8.63
C ARG A 64 -0.04 34.87 -7.82
N SER A 65 0.72 35.74 -8.46
CA SER A 65 1.23 36.97 -7.85
C SER A 65 0.70 38.18 -8.60
N ALA A 66 0.32 39.22 -7.88
CA ALA A 66 0.11 40.54 -8.46
C ALA A 66 1.46 41.27 -8.55
N LYS A 67 1.74 41.88 -9.69
CA LYS A 67 2.80 42.88 -9.84
C LYS A 67 2.20 44.18 -10.35
N ASP A 68 2.67 45.28 -9.78
CA ASP A 68 2.35 46.61 -10.28
C ASP A 68 3.12 46.83 -11.58
N GLY A 69 2.38 46.96 -12.68
CA GLY A 69 2.91 47.25 -13.99
C GLY A 69 2.70 48.72 -14.34
N VAL A 70 3.72 49.33 -14.92
CA VAL A 70 3.59 50.66 -15.56
C VAL A 70 3.26 50.41 -17.02
N HIS A 71 2.07 50.80 -17.46
CA HIS A 71 1.76 50.87 -18.89
C HIS A 71 2.19 52.26 -19.39
N LEU A 72 3.01 52.28 -20.44
CA LEU A 72 3.29 53.49 -21.22
C LEU A 72 2.41 53.43 -22.45
N ASP A 73 1.28 54.11 -22.42
CA ASP A 73 0.47 54.30 -23.61
C ASP A 73 1.21 55.30 -24.51
N HIS A 74 1.75 54.83 -25.63
CA HIS A 74 2.32 55.69 -26.67
C HIS A 74 1.19 56.20 -27.57
N ASP A 75 0.30 57.00 -26.99
CA ASP A 75 -0.52 57.93 -27.77
C ASP A 75 0.30 59.21 -27.95
N GLU A 76 0.55 59.62 -29.20
CA GLU A 76 1.47 60.70 -29.58
C GLU A 76 1.15 62.08 -28.95
N ASP A 77 0.02 62.23 -28.23
CA ASP A 77 -0.41 63.49 -27.63
C ASP A 77 -0.79 63.44 -26.12
N ASN A 78 -0.68 62.30 -25.41
CA ASN A 78 -0.96 62.27 -23.96
C ASN A 78 -0.15 61.20 -23.21
N ASN A 79 0.87 61.64 -22.46
CA ASN A 79 1.60 60.79 -21.51
C ASN A 79 0.80 60.61 -20.21
N GLU A 80 -0.32 59.88 -20.24
CA GLU A 80 -0.98 59.41 -19.01
C GLU A 80 -0.35 58.08 -18.57
N ILE A 81 0.25 58.07 -17.37
CA ILE A 81 0.78 56.85 -16.76
C ILE A 81 -0.36 56.17 -16.02
N GLY A 82 -0.92 55.12 -16.62
CA GLY A 82 -1.88 54.24 -15.96
C GLY A 82 -1.17 53.15 -15.15
N GLU A 83 -1.43 53.11 -13.84
CA GLU A 83 -1.07 51.94 -13.02
C GLU A 83 -2.00 50.78 -13.39
N THR A 84 -1.43 49.69 -13.90
CA THR A 84 -2.19 48.46 -14.19
C THR A 84 -1.59 47.31 -13.41
N THR A 85 -2.41 46.68 -12.57
CA THR A 85 -2.00 45.46 -11.87
C THR A 85 -1.98 44.31 -12.87
N ARG A 86 -0.81 43.74 -13.13
CA ARG A 86 -0.66 42.51 -13.92
C ARG A 86 -0.57 41.31 -12.98
N PHE A 87 -1.26 40.23 -13.32
CA PHE A 87 -1.15 38.97 -12.59
C PHE A 87 -0.16 38.07 -13.32
N GLU A 88 0.80 37.54 -12.58
CA GLU A 88 1.72 36.51 -13.05
C GLU A 88 1.35 35.17 -12.41
N ASP A 89 1.08 34.19 -13.27
CA ASP A 89 0.79 32.82 -12.86
C ASP A 89 2.04 31.96 -13.06
N LEU A 90 2.52 31.37 -11.97
CA LEU A 90 3.70 30.53 -11.94
C LEU A 90 3.34 29.10 -11.53
N ILE A 91 3.69 28.16 -12.40
CA ILE A 91 3.57 26.73 -12.15
C ILE A 91 4.93 26.22 -11.68
N ARG A 92 4.94 25.42 -10.62
CA ARG A 92 6.07 24.54 -10.30
C ARG A 92 5.68 23.11 -10.62
N ALA A 93 6.49 22.44 -11.42
CA ALA A 93 6.29 21.05 -11.79
C ALA A 93 7.53 20.20 -11.51
N VAL A 94 7.32 18.95 -11.12
CA VAL A 94 8.37 17.95 -10.95
C VAL A 94 8.47 17.10 -12.22
N LEU A 95 9.69 16.88 -12.71
CA LEU A 95 9.92 16.04 -13.89
C LEU A 95 9.75 14.56 -13.52
N ILE A 96 8.91 13.85 -14.27
CA ILE A 96 8.63 12.42 -14.08
C ILE A 96 9.45 11.57 -15.05
N GLY A 97 9.60 12.03 -16.29
CA GLY A 97 10.21 11.22 -17.34
C GLY A 97 10.39 11.94 -18.66
N THR A 98 10.91 11.20 -19.63
CA THR A 98 11.13 11.67 -21.00
C THR A 98 10.34 10.79 -21.96
N TYR A 99 9.50 11.42 -22.78
CA TYR A 99 8.85 10.82 -23.92
C TYR A 99 9.66 11.12 -25.19
N ARG A 100 9.82 10.12 -26.05
CA ARG A 100 10.45 10.24 -27.36
C ARG A 100 9.55 9.68 -28.45
N THR A 101 9.31 10.47 -29.50
CA THR A 101 8.56 10.00 -30.66
C THR A 101 9.31 8.91 -31.42
N VAL A 102 10.63 9.03 -31.53
CA VAL A 102 11.51 8.05 -32.17
C VAL A 102 12.74 7.81 -31.31
N HIS A 103 13.07 6.55 -31.06
CA HIS A 103 14.24 6.13 -30.29
C HIS A 103 14.85 4.86 -30.90
N GLY A 104 15.78 5.05 -31.85
CA GLY A 104 16.28 3.95 -32.67
C GLY A 104 15.15 3.35 -33.52
N ASP A 105 14.94 2.04 -33.41
CA ASP A 105 13.87 1.32 -34.11
C ASP A 105 12.51 1.42 -33.38
N ALA A 106 12.50 1.86 -32.12
CA ALA A 106 11.29 2.00 -31.33
C ALA A 106 10.65 3.38 -31.55
N THR A 107 9.32 3.43 -31.57
CA THR A 107 8.54 4.65 -31.67
C THR A 107 7.68 4.84 -30.43
N ASN A 108 7.40 6.09 -30.06
CA ASN A 108 6.54 6.44 -28.93
C ASN A 108 7.00 5.80 -27.61
N THR A 109 8.25 6.01 -27.22
CA THR A 109 8.80 5.41 -26.00
C THR A 109 8.74 6.39 -24.83
N PHE A 110 8.32 5.92 -23.66
CA PHE A 110 8.42 6.69 -22.41
C PHE A 110 9.44 6.07 -21.47
N LYS A 111 10.37 6.89 -20.97
CA LYS A 111 11.36 6.51 -19.97
C LYS A 111 11.11 7.29 -18.68
N ARG A 112 11.17 6.59 -17.53
CA ARG A 112 11.13 7.24 -16.21
C ARG A 112 12.45 7.92 -15.91
N GLY A 113 12.37 9.11 -15.32
CA GLY A 113 13.51 10.01 -15.13
C GLY A 113 13.73 10.91 -16.35
N ALA A 114 14.09 12.16 -16.09
CA ALA A 114 14.43 13.12 -17.13
C ALA A 114 15.84 12.81 -17.67
N ASP A 115 15.95 12.53 -18.96
CA ASP A 115 17.23 12.30 -19.64
C ASP A 115 17.97 13.60 -19.98
N SER A 116 17.26 14.72 -19.94
CA SER A 116 17.79 16.05 -20.19
C SER A 116 17.13 17.07 -19.27
N PHE A 117 17.84 18.17 -19.00
CA PHE A 117 17.24 19.31 -18.30
C PHE A 117 16.51 20.17 -19.33
N PRO A 118 15.29 20.64 -19.02
CA PRO A 118 14.60 21.59 -19.87
C PRO A 118 15.41 22.88 -19.99
N GLN A 119 15.28 23.57 -21.12
CA GLN A 119 15.91 24.86 -21.33
C GLN A 119 14.93 25.99 -21.00
N ILE A 120 15.45 27.10 -20.51
CA ILE A 120 14.65 28.32 -20.31
C ILE A 120 14.09 28.78 -21.65
N GLY A 121 12.84 29.25 -21.65
CA GLY A 121 12.09 29.70 -22.81
C GLY A 121 11.43 28.59 -23.62
N ARG A 122 11.55 27.32 -23.22
CA ARG A 122 10.87 26.21 -23.91
C ARG A 122 9.37 26.21 -23.63
N GLU A 123 8.60 25.93 -24.68
CA GLU A 123 7.15 25.83 -24.62
C GLU A 123 6.72 24.63 -23.77
N CYS A 124 5.64 24.84 -23.03
CA CYS A 124 5.00 23.86 -22.17
C CYS A 124 3.55 23.67 -22.60
N TYR A 125 3.07 22.43 -22.56
CA TYR A 125 1.73 22.05 -22.95
C TYR A 125 1.05 21.28 -21.81
N LEU A 126 -0.25 21.47 -21.66
CA LEU A 126 -1.07 20.67 -20.77
C LEU A 126 -1.35 19.29 -21.41
N ILE A 127 -1.19 18.22 -20.64
CA ILE A 127 -1.59 16.87 -21.07
C ILE A 127 -2.97 16.58 -20.49
N ASP A 128 -4.01 16.80 -21.29
CA ASP A 128 -5.40 16.49 -20.96
C ASP A 128 -6.12 15.79 -22.12
N GLY A 129 -7.37 15.40 -21.90
CA GLY A 129 -8.24 14.77 -22.90
C GLY A 129 -7.56 13.63 -23.66
N HIS A 130 -7.61 13.73 -25.00
CA HIS A 130 -7.01 12.74 -25.89
C HIS A 130 -5.51 12.51 -25.63
N ASN A 131 -4.74 13.56 -25.32
CA ASN A 131 -3.31 13.43 -25.05
C ASN A 131 -3.04 12.64 -23.76
N LEU A 132 -3.85 12.85 -22.72
CA LEU A 132 -3.76 12.07 -21.48
C LEU A 132 -4.18 10.62 -21.71
N GLN A 133 -5.27 10.38 -22.44
CA GLN A 133 -5.74 9.04 -22.77
C GLN A 133 -4.66 8.25 -23.55
N MET A 134 -4.05 8.86 -24.56
CA MET A 134 -2.99 8.24 -25.35
C MET A 134 -1.74 7.97 -24.53
N PHE A 135 -1.35 8.90 -23.65
CA PHE A 135 -0.20 8.72 -22.77
C PHE A 135 -0.43 7.59 -21.75
N MET A 136 -1.60 7.52 -21.13
CA MET A 136 -1.94 6.42 -20.21
C MET A 136 -2.05 5.08 -20.96
N GLY A 137 -2.59 5.08 -22.18
CA GLY A 137 -2.60 3.92 -23.07
C GLY A 137 -1.21 3.41 -23.38
N LEU A 138 -0.25 4.30 -23.65
CA LEU A 138 1.15 3.93 -23.86
C LEU A 138 1.74 3.24 -22.62
N LEU A 139 1.54 3.82 -21.42
CA LEU A 139 2.05 3.23 -20.17
C LEU A 139 1.41 1.87 -19.87
N ALA A 140 0.15 1.68 -20.26
CA ALA A 140 -0.57 0.42 -20.09
C ALA A 140 -0.20 -0.64 -21.16
N ALA A 141 0.29 -0.24 -22.33
CA ALA A 141 0.66 -1.15 -23.42
C ALA A 141 1.80 -2.11 -23.02
N ASP A 142 2.69 -1.66 -22.15
CA ASP A 142 3.78 -2.48 -21.58
C ASP A 142 3.31 -3.45 -20.48
N ILE A 143 2.03 -3.43 -20.11
CA ILE A 143 1.44 -4.28 -19.08
C ILE A 143 0.62 -5.39 -19.75
N PRO A 144 0.96 -6.68 -19.55
CA PRO A 144 0.15 -7.80 -20.03
C PRO A 144 -1.31 -7.66 -19.57
N VAL A 145 -2.26 -7.92 -20.47
CA VAL A 145 -3.70 -7.69 -20.23
C VAL A 145 -4.18 -8.44 -18.98
N GLU A 146 -3.69 -9.67 -18.78
CA GLU A 146 -3.95 -10.52 -17.62
C GLU A 146 -3.41 -9.98 -16.29
N SER A 147 -2.47 -9.02 -16.34
CA SER A 147 -1.85 -8.37 -15.19
C SER A 147 -2.32 -6.92 -15.01
N GLN A 148 -3.27 -6.45 -15.81
CA GLN A 148 -3.80 -5.09 -15.71
C GLN A 148 -4.87 -4.99 -14.61
N LEU A 149 -4.61 -4.15 -13.62
CA LEU A 149 -5.59 -3.74 -12.62
C LEU A 149 -6.12 -2.36 -12.98
N ARG A 150 -7.36 -2.31 -13.47
CA ARG A 150 -8.07 -1.04 -13.66
C ARG A 150 -8.44 -0.49 -12.29
N LEU A 151 -7.91 0.66 -11.88
CA LEU A 151 -8.18 1.26 -10.58
C LEU A 151 -9.26 2.34 -10.61
N GLY A 152 -9.59 2.85 -11.80
CA GLY A 152 -10.57 3.92 -11.97
C GLY A 152 -10.20 4.82 -13.14
N HIS A 153 -10.49 6.11 -12.98
CA HIS A 153 -10.18 7.14 -13.97
C HIS A 153 -9.38 8.27 -13.30
N PHE A 154 -8.65 9.03 -14.10
CA PHE A 154 -7.97 10.23 -13.61
C PHE A 154 -8.99 11.32 -13.28
N VAL A 155 -8.75 12.06 -12.19
CA VAL A 155 -9.66 13.15 -11.76
C VAL A 155 -9.82 14.21 -12.85
N ASN A 156 -8.73 14.49 -13.57
CA ASN A 156 -8.69 15.52 -14.60
C ASN A 156 -9.32 15.08 -15.92
N ASP A 157 -9.50 13.78 -16.13
CA ASP A 157 -10.10 13.23 -17.34
C ASP A 157 -10.81 11.90 -17.04
N PRO A 158 -12.16 11.91 -16.93
CA PRO A 158 -12.96 10.72 -16.72
C PRO A 158 -12.85 9.68 -17.83
N THR A 159 -12.32 10.02 -19.01
CA THR A 159 -12.11 9.08 -20.13
C THR A 159 -10.76 8.37 -20.06
N ALA A 160 -9.81 8.91 -19.31
CA ALA A 160 -8.50 8.31 -19.11
C ALA A 160 -8.54 7.24 -18.01
N LEU A 161 -8.33 5.98 -18.40
CA LEU A 161 -8.28 4.85 -17.47
C LEU A 161 -6.98 4.84 -16.66
N ALA A 162 -7.11 4.75 -15.34
CA ALA A 162 -5.99 4.50 -14.43
C ALA A 162 -5.75 2.98 -14.33
N ILE A 163 -4.65 2.51 -14.93
CA ILE A 163 -4.28 1.10 -14.96
C ILE A 163 -2.96 0.90 -14.21
N ALA A 164 -2.95 -0.03 -13.25
CA ALA A 164 -1.77 -0.48 -12.55
C ALA A 164 -1.38 -1.90 -13.01
N CYS A 165 -0.11 -2.24 -12.89
CA CYS A 165 0.36 -3.61 -13.08
C CYS A 165 0.19 -4.39 -11.76
N GLY A 166 -0.72 -5.35 -11.75
CA GLY A 166 -1.03 -6.18 -10.57
C GLY A 166 0.16 -6.97 -10.08
N ASP A 167 0.94 -7.58 -10.97
CA ASP A 167 2.15 -8.31 -10.58
C ASP A 167 3.13 -7.41 -9.85
N LYS A 168 3.40 -6.21 -10.37
CA LYS A 168 4.31 -5.25 -9.72
C LYS A 168 3.76 -4.75 -8.39
N LEU A 169 2.44 -4.57 -8.29
CA LEU A 169 1.78 -4.08 -7.09
C LEU A 169 1.82 -5.12 -5.96
N PHE A 170 1.54 -6.39 -6.26
CA PHE A 170 1.48 -7.46 -5.26
C PHE A 170 2.84 -8.11 -4.94
N GLN A 171 3.84 -7.99 -5.82
CA GLN A 171 5.21 -8.43 -5.53
C GLN A 171 5.97 -7.50 -4.58
N ARG A 172 5.46 -6.29 -4.33
CA ARG A 172 6.07 -5.29 -3.45
C ARG A 172 5.17 -5.05 -2.26
N HIS A 173 5.77 -4.65 -1.14
CA HIS A 173 4.97 -4.14 -0.02
C HIS A 173 4.37 -2.79 -0.39
N ALA A 174 3.07 -2.63 -0.14
CA ALA A 174 2.32 -1.41 -0.40
C ALA A 174 1.53 -1.02 0.86
N ALA A 175 1.33 0.28 1.04
CA ALA A 175 0.50 0.83 2.11
C ALA A 175 -0.57 1.73 1.50
N ILE A 176 -1.83 1.51 1.89
CA ILE A 176 -2.97 2.37 1.54
C ILE A 176 -3.28 3.23 2.76
N LEU A 177 -3.01 4.52 2.65
CA LEU A 177 -3.12 5.49 3.75
C LEU A 177 -4.20 6.52 3.43
N GLY A 178 -4.90 6.98 4.46
CA GLY A 178 -5.95 7.99 4.32
C GLY A 178 -6.67 8.28 5.65
N SER A 179 -7.24 9.47 5.78
CA SER A 179 -8.05 9.84 6.94
C SER A 179 -9.34 9.00 7.04
N THR A 180 -10.03 9.04 8.18
CA THR A 180 -11.36 8.43 8.30
C THR A 180 -12.31 9.04 7.26
N GLY A 181 -13.07 8.21 6.55
CA GLY A 181 -13.97 8.65 5.48
C GLY A 181 -13.33 8.93 4.11
N SER A 182 -12.00 8.84 3.96
CA SER A 182 -11.31 9.07 2.67
C SER A 182 -11.45 7.93 1.64
N GLY A 183 -12.21 6.87 1.95
CA GLY A 183 -12.42 5.75 1.04
C GLY A 183 -11.36 4.65 1.08
N LYS A 184 -10.58 4.52 2.16
CA LYS A 184 -9.59 3.42 2.31
C LYS A 184 -10.18 2.03 2.08
N SER A 185 -11.24 1.68 2.80
CA SER A 185 -11.87 0.36 2.71
C SER A 185 -12.49 0.12 1.34
N TRP A 186 -13.02 1.19 0.71
CA TRP A 186 -13.49 1.15 -0.66
C TRP A 186 -12.36 0.87 -1.66
N ALA A 187 -11.22 1.55 -1.51
CA ALA A 187 -10.04 1.33 -2.36
C ALA A 187 -9.49 -0.10 -2.20
N VAL A 188 -9.49 -0.64 -0.98
CA VAL A 188 -9.12 -2.04 -0.72
C VAL A 188 -10.12 -3.01 -1.36
N ALA A 189 -11.42 -2.81 -1.16
CA ALA A 189 -12.45 -3.66 -1.75
C ALA A 189 -12.38 -3.67 -3.28
N LEU A 190 -12.20 -2.51 -3.90
CA LEU A 190 -11.96 -2.37 -5.33
C LEU A 190 -10.70 -3.13 -5.75
N LEU A 191 -9.60 -2.98 -5.03
CA LEU A 191 -8.36 -3.69 -5.34
C LEU A 191 -8.55 -5.21 -5.29
N LEU A 192 -9.26 -5.73 -4.29
CA LEU A 192 -9.58 -7.16 -4.14
C LEU A 192 -10.46 -7.65 -5.30
N GLU A 193 -11.48 -6.88 -5.69
CA GLU A 193 -12.34 -7.19 -6.82
C GLU A 193 -11.55 -7.31 -8.13
N ARG A 194 -10.61 -6.37 -8.37
CA ARG A 194 -9.76 -6.41 -9.57
C ARG A 194 -8.71 -7.52 -9.48
N ALA A 195 -8.17 -7.78 -8.29
CA ALA A 195 -7.21 -8.85 -8.09
C ALA A 195 -7.81 -10.23 -8.37
N LYS A 196 -9.11 -10.45 -8.11
CA LYS A 196 -9.83 -11.68 -8.49
C LYS A 196 -9.70 -12.01 -9.98
N GLN A 197 -9.56 -11.00 -10.84
CA GLN A 197 -9.46 -11.18 -12.29
C GLN A 197 -8.06 -11.63 -12.76
N LEU A 198 -7.06 -11.57 -11.87
CA LEU A 198 -5.72 -12.08 -12.15
C LEU A 198 -5.73 -13.61 -12.27
N LYS A 199 -4.68 -14.16 -12.89
CA LYS A 199 -4.61 -15.60 -13.19
C LYS A 199 -4.51 -16.49 -11.94
N TYR A 200 -3.79 -16.04 -10.90
CA TYR A 200 -3.51 -16.82 -9.69
C TYR A 200 -3.58 -16.00 -8.39
N PRO A 201 -4.74 -15.43 -8.03
CA PRO A 201 -4.87 -14.58 -6.86
C PRO A 201 -5.05 -15.43 -5.59
N ASN A 202 -3.98 -15.57 -4.80
CA ASN A 202 -4.04 -16.14 -3.45
C ASN A 202 -3.94 -15.01 -2.43
N ILE A 203 -5.09 -14.55 -1.90
CA ILE A 203 -5.17 -13.38 -1.03
C ILE A 203 -5.85 -13.76 0.28
N ILE A 204 -5.21 -13.40 1.39
CA ILE A 204 -5.77 -13.51 2.74
C ILE A 204 -5.99 -12.10 3.26
N VAL A 205 -7.23 -11.80 3.65
CA VAL A 205 -7.60 -10.51 4.24
C VAL A 205 -7.87 -10.73 5.72
N LEU A 206 -7.15 -10.01 6.58
CA LEU A 206 -7.39 -9.99 8.01
C LEU A 206 -8.31 -8.81 8.32
N ASP A 207 -9.60 -9.11 8.48
CA ASP A 207 -10.63 -8.10 8.69
C ASP A 207 -10.97 -7.95 10.18
N MET A 208 -10.34 -6.98 10.85
CA MET A 208 -10.55 -6.74 12.27
C MET A 208 -11.92 -6.11 12.59
N HIS A 209 -12.55 -5.44 11.62
CA HIS A 209 -13.78 -4.67 11.82
C HIS A 209 -15.00 -5.29 11.12
N GLY A 210 -14.80 -6.31 10.29
CA GLY A 210 -15.87 -6.98 9.55
C GLY A 210 -16.36 -6.21 8.31
N GLU A 211 -15.63 -5.19 7.86
CA GLU A 211 -16.01 -4.31 6.74
C GLU A 211 -16.09 -5.04 5.40
N TYR A 212 -15.39 -6.16 5.24
CA TYR A 212 -15.29 -6.94 4.00
C TYR A 212 -16.21 -8.16 3.98
N SER A 213 -17.00 -8.40 5.03
CA SER A 213 -18.01 -9.46 5.08
C SER A 213 -18.93 -9.48 3.84
N PRO A 214 -19.37 -8.33 3.28
CA PRO A 214 -20.17 -8.31 2.05
C PRO A 214 -19.49 -8.93 0.82
N LEU A 215 -18.15 -9.04 0.78
CA LEU A 215 -17.44 -9.69 -0.32
C LEU A 215 -17.59 -11.23 -0.31
N THR A 216 -18.07 -11.76 0.82
CA THR A 216 -18.20 -13.20 1.08
C THR A 216 -19.65 -13.70 0.97
N GLN A 217 -20.62 -12.78 0.99
CA GLN A 217 -22.05 -13.07 1.05
C GLN A 217 -22.80 -12.33 -0.06
N GLY A 218 -23.91 -12.91 -0.54
CA GLY A 218 -24.76 -12.28 -1.57
C GLY A 218 -24.37 -12.60 -3.01
N GLU A 219 -25.08 -11.97 -3.95
CA GLU A 219 -24.85 -12.16 -5.39
C GLU A 219 -23.52 -11.53 -5.82
N GLY A 220 -22.71 -12.28 -6.58
CA GLY A 220 -21.40 -11.81 -7.05
C GLY A 220 -20.28 -11.95 -6.02
N ASN A 221 -20.50 -12.64 -4.90
CA ASN A 221 -19.44 -12.94 -3.94
C ASN A 221 -18.24 -13.64 -4.60
N PHE A 222 -17.06 -13.36 -4.07
CA PHE A 222 -15.82 -13.88 -4.64
C PHE A 222 -14.75 -14.25 -3.62
N ALA A 223 -15.06 -14.06 -2.35
CA ALA A 223 -14.20 -14.42 -1.23
C ALA A 223 -14.91 -15.44 -0.34
N GLN A 224 -14.11 -16.21 0.40
CA GLN A 224 -14.61 -17.05 1.48
C GLN A 224 -14.39 -16.31 2.80
N GLY A 225 -15.44 -16.23 3.61
CA GLY A 225 -15.40 -15.60 4.92
C GLY A 225 -15.17 -16.63 6.01
N PHE A 226 -14.20 -16.37 6.87
CA PHE A 226 -13.95 -17.19 8.05
C PHE A 226 -13.92 -16.30 9.28
N ARG A 227 -14.51 -16.77 10.38
CA ARG A 227 -14.41 -16.12 11.70
C ARG A 227 -13.87 -17.07 12.75
N VAL A 228 -13.19 -16.52 13.75
CA VAL A 228 -12.77 -17.30 14.91
C VAL A 228 -14.00 -17.76 15.70
N ALA A 229 -13.97 -19.02 16.15
CA ALA A 229 -15.04 -19.63 16.94
C ALA A 229 -15.24 -18.90 18.28
N GLY A 230 -16.50 -18.70 18.64
CA GLY A 230 -16.92 -18.25 19.97
C GLY A 230 -17.56 -19.39 20.79
N PRO A 231 -17.91 -19.15 22.07
CA PRO A 231 -18.48 -20.18 22.94
C PRO A 231 -19.77 -20.83 22.41
N GLY A 232 -20.56 -20.08 21.64
CA GLY A 232 -21.81 -20.57 21.04
C GLY A 232 -21.60 -21.62 19.95
N ASP A 233 -20.42 -21.67 19.32
CA ASP A 233 -20.14 -22.55 18.18
C ASP A 233 -19.81 -23.99 18.59
N LEU A 234 -19.55 -24.23 19.88
CA LEU A 234 -19.20 -25.55 20.41
C LEU A 234 -20.30 -26.60 20.22
N ARG A 235 -21.57 -26.17 20.16
CA ARG A 235 -22.72 -27.09 20.07
C ARG A 235 -23.03 -27.49 18.62
N ALA A 236 -22.81 -26.57 17.69
CA ALA A 236 -23.15 -26.74 16.28
C ALA A 236 -22.20 -25.88 15.43
N PRO A 237 -21.00 -26.38 15.10
CA PRO A 237 -20.01 -25.62 14.33
C PRO A 237 -20.50 -25.44 12.89
N ALA A 238 -20.49 -24.20 12.41
CA ALA A 238 -20.78 -23.88 11.00
C ALA A 238 -19.50 -23.90 10.14
N ASP A 239 -19.63 -24.13 8.83
CA ASP A 239 -18.50 -24.31 7.90
C ASP A 239 -17.49 -23.14 7.86
N GLY A 240 -17.95 -21.90 8.13
CA GLY A 240 -17.12 -20.69 8.14
C GLY A 240 -16.47 -20.38 9.50
N VAL A 241 -16.49 -21.31 10.45
CA VAL A 241 -15.99 -21.12 11.81
C VAL A 241 -14.64 -21.80 11.99
N LEU A 242 -13.62 -21.01 12.32
CA LEU A 242 -12.26 -21.47 12.59
C LEU A 242 -12.05 -21.67 14.09
N PHE A 243 -11.85 -22.91 14.50
CA PHE A 243 -11.38 -23.24 15.83
C PHE A 243 -9.86 -23.09 15.87
N LEU A 244 -9.39 -22.11 16.63
CA LEU A 244 -7.95 -21.94 16.83
C LEU A 244 -7.44 -23.03 17.77
N PRO A 245 -6.40 -23.78 17.39
CA PRO A 245 -5.83 -24.76 18.29
C PRO A 245 -5.17 -24.09 19.50
N TYR A 246 -5.31 -24.70 20.67
CA TYR A 246 -4.80 -24.16 21.95
C TYR A 246 -3.29 -23.95 21.96
N TRP A 247 -2.51 -24.66 21.15
CA TRP A 247 -1.06 -24.48 21.09
C TRP A 247 -0.61 -23.18 20.40
N LEU A 248 -1.55 -22.40 19.82
CA LEU A 248 -1.30 -21.02 19.38
C LEU A 248 -1.33 -20.01 20.52
N LEU A 249 -1.91 -20.37 21.67
CA LEU A 249 -1.95 -19.48 22.83
C LEU A 249 -0.53 -19.22 23.32
N ASN A 250 -0.24 -17.97 23.66
CA ASN A 250 1.01 -17.61 24.30
C ASN A 250 1.01 -18.04 25.78
N ARG A 251 2.18 -17.99 26.41
CA ARG A 251 2.37 -18.38 27.81
C ARG A 251 1.41 -17.66 28.75
N GLU A 252 1.20 -16.36 28.58
CA GLU A 252 0.34 -15.59 29.48
C GLU A 252 -1.13 -15.98 29.34
N GLU A 253 -1.59 -16.20 28.11
CA GLU A 253 -2.93 -16.69 27.81
C GLU A 253 -3.16 -18.08 28.41
N MET A 254 -2.24 -19.02 28.18
CA MET A 254 -2.32 -20.37 28.75
C MET A 254 -2.39 -20.36 30.28
N LEU A 255 -1.52 -19.59 30.93
CA LEU A 255 -1.50 -19.49 32.40
C LEU A 255 -2.76 -18.82 32.94
N SER A 256 -3.33 -17.84 32.23
CA SER A 256 -4.57 -17.18 32.64
C SER A 256 -5.79 -18.10 32.66
N MET A 257 -5.79 -19.18 31.88
CA MET A 257 -6.88 -20.14 31.84
C MET A 257 -6.80 -21.18 32.95
N ILE A 258 -5.61 -21.41 33.51
CA ILE A 258 -5.30 -22.57 34.35
C ILE A 258 -4.96 -22.18 35.79
N LEU A 259 -4.26 -21.06 36.00
CA LEU A 259 -3.79 -20.68 37.34
C LEU A 259 -4.76 -19.71 38.03
N ASP A 260 -5.12 -20.06 39.26
CA ASP A 260 -5.69 -19.10 40.20
C ASP A 260 -4.56 -18.25 40.78
N ARG A 261 -4.58 -16.94 40.49
CA ARG A 261 -3.56 -15.99 40.98
C ARG A 261 -3.59 -15.79 42.49
N SER A 262 -4.62 -16.28 43.18
CA SER A 262 -4.75 -16.19 44.64
C SER A 262 -3.97 -17.29 45.40
N ASP A 263 -3.47 -18.31 44.70
CA ASP A 263 -2.67 -19.37 45.30
C ASP A 263 -1.23 -18.89 45.60
N GLN A 264 -0.75 -19.14 46.83
CA GLN A 264 0.62 -18.84 47.25
C GLN A 264 1.66 -19.63 46.45
N ASN A 265 1.29 -20.78 45.88
CA ASN A 265 2.15 -21.62 45.04
C ASN A 265 2.06 -21.29 43.53
N ALA A 266 1.26 -20.31 43.12
CA ALA A 266 1.05 -19.96 41.72
C ALA A 266 2.34 -19.69 40.90
N PRO A 267 3.41 -19.05 41.44
CA PRO A 267 4.65 -18.83 40.68
C PRO A 267 5.37 -20.15 40.34
N ASN A 268 5.35 -21.10 41.26
CA ASN A 268 5.97 -22.41 41.12
C ASN A 268 5.21 -23.26 40.10
N GLN A 269 3.88 -23.28 40.17
CA GLN A 269 3.02 -23.94 39.18
C GLN A 269 3.19 -23.33 37.79
N ALA A 270 3.28 -22.00 37.67
CA ALA A 270 3.51 -21.32 36.40
C ALA A 270 4.82 -21.73 35.72
N SER A 271 5.90 -21.80 36.51
CA SER A 271 7.22 -22.23 36.03
C SER A 271 7.18 -23.68 35.55
N ARG A 272 6.54 -24.57 36.33
CA ARG A 272 6.44 -26.00 36.01
C ARG A 272 5.60 -26.28 34.77
N PHE A 273 4.43 -25.65 34.69
CA PHE A 273 3.56 -25.68 33.51
C PHE A 273 4.32 -25.29 32.24
N THR A 274 5.06 -24.17 32.32
CA THR A 274 5.86 -23.64 31.20
C THR A 274 6.93 -24.65 30.77
N ALA A 275 7.56 -25.34 31.71
CA ALA A 275 8.57 -26.36 31.43
C ALA A 275 7.98 -27.57 30.70
N HIS A 276 6.82 -28.08 31.14
CA HIS A 276 6.14 -29.21 30.50
C HIS A 276 5.67 -28.87 29.08
N VAL A 277 5.06 -27.70 28.88
CA VAL A 277 4.66 -27.26 27.53
C VAL A 277 5.88 -27.18 26.60
N ARG A 278 7.00 -26.65 27.10
CA ARG A 278 8.25 -26.60 26.33
C ARG A 278 8.76 -28.00 25.98
N ALA A 279 8.74 -28.93 26.93
CA ALA A 279 9.19 -30.30 26.73
C ALA A 279 8.35 -31.00 25.65
N LEU A 280 7.02 -30.95 25.76
CA LEU A 280 6.10 -31.56 24.79
C LEU A 280 6.26 -30.97 23.37
N LYS A 281 6.43 -29.65 23.27
CA LYS A 281 6.73 -28.99 21.98
C LYS A 281 8.07 -29.47 21.41
N GLY A 282 9.10 -29.63 22.26
CA GLY A 282 10.40 -30.17 21.87
C GLY A 282 10.38 -31.63 21.43
N GLU A 283 9.60 -32.47 22.12
CA GLU A 283 9.35 -33.87 21.74
C GLU A 283 8.68 -33.96 20.37
N ARG A 284 7.68 -33.11 20.10
CA ARG A 284 7.03 -33.03 18.78
C ARG A 284 8.03 -32.71 17.67
N LEU A 285 8.88 -31.70 17.88
CA LEU A 285 9.90 -31.32 16.91
C LEU A 285 10.93 -32.44 16.68
N SER A 286 11.32 -33.15 17.73
CA SER A 286 12.23 -34.29 17.66
C SER A 286 11.60 -35.43 16.84
N ALA A 287 10.33 -35.73 17.07
CA ALA A 287 9.59 -36.75 16.34
C ALA A 287 9.41 -36.42 14.84
N GLU A 288 9.29 -35.13 14.50
CA GLU A 288 9.23 -34.66 13.11
C GLU A 288 10.62 -34.42 12.47
N GLY A 289 11.71 -34.66 13.20
CA GLY A 289 13.08 -34.47 12.70
C GLY A 289 13.47 -33.00 12.44
N LYS A 290 12.79 -32.04 13.06
CA LYS A 290 12.98 -30.58 12.85
C LYS A 290 14.02 -29.99 13.80
N ASN A 291 15.26 -30.50 13.72
CA ASN A 291 16.36 -30.12 14.62
C ASN A 291 16.68 -28.61 14.58
N ASP A 292 16.58 -27.97 13.41
CA ASP A 292 16.88 -26.54 13.26
C ASP A 292 15.91 -25.68 14.08
N VAL A 293 14.61 -25.99 14.01
CA VAL A 293 13.57 -25.29 14.77
C VAL A 293 13.67 -25.58 16.27
N GLN A 294 14.07 -26.81 16.62
CA GLN A 294 14.24 -27.24 18.01
C GLN A 294 15.31 -26.42 18.76
N ASN A 295 16.32 -25.92 18.05
CA ASN A 295 17.37 -25.10 18.67
C ASN A 295 16.92 -23.68 19.01
N THR A 296 15.84 -23.19 18.40
CA THR A 296 15.42 -21.78 18.50
C THR A 296 14.00 -21.58 19.02
N PHE A 297 13.20 -22.63 19.17
CA PHE A 297 11.80 -22.48 19.60
C PHE A 297 11.68 -22.00 21.06
N THR A 298 10.58 -21.31 21.30
CA THR A 298 10.16 -20.83 22.61
C THR A 298 8.83 -21.49 23.01
N VAL A 299 8.41 -21.29 24.25
CA VAL A 299 7.10 -21.74 24.73
C VAL A 299 5.96 -21.14 23.91
N ASP A 300 6.13 -19.93 23.37
CA ASP A 300 5.13 -19.23 22.56
C ASP A 300 5.14 -19.67 21.08
N SER A 301 6.07 -20.54 20.68
CA SER A 301 6.13 -21.04 19.31
C SER A 301 4.90 -21.91 19.01
N PRO A 302 4.27 -21.78 17.82
CA PRO A 302 3.01 -22.44 17.47
C PRO A 302 3.21 -23.93 17.11
N ILE A 303 3.71 -24.71 18.05
CA ILE A 303 4.06 -26.12 17.87
C ILE A 303 2.96 -27.00 18.48
N PRO A 304 2.37 -27.92 17.71
CA PRO A 304 1.36 -28.84 18.22
C PRO A 304 1.90 -29.75 19.32
N TYR A 305 1.09 -29.94 20.37
CA TYR A 305 1.28 -30.97 21.39
C TYR A 305 -0.10 -31.47 21.82
N ALA A 306 -0.19 -32.62 22.49
CA ALA A 306 -1.46 -33.11 23.01
C ALA A 306 -1.71 -32.63 24.44
N ILE A 307 -2.88 -32.04 24.69
CA ILE A 307 -3.26 -31.53 26.01
C ILE A 307 -3.36 -32.65 27.05
N ASN A 308 -3.72 -33.86 26.63
CA ASN A 308 -3.76 -35.02 27.52
C ASN A 308 -2.37 -35.38 28.05
N ASP A 309 -1.32 -35.22 27.26
CA ASP A 309 0.06 -35.48 27.71
C ASP A 309 0.49 -34.46 28.76
N LEU A 310 0.10 -33.20 28.57
CA LEU A 310 0.31 -32.15 29.56
C LEU A 310 -0.44 -32.43 30.86
N LEU A 311 -1.73 -32.80 30.79
CA LEU A 311 -2.53 -33.17 31.96
C LEU A 311 -1.90 -34.35 32.72
N ASN A 312 -1.43 -35.37 32.00
CA ASN A 312 -0.75 -36.53 32.61
C ASN A 312 0.55 -36.14 33.33
N LEU A 313 1.30 -35.16 32.82
CA LEU A 313 2.52 -34.66 33.46
C LEU A 313 2.19 -33.85 34.73
N LEU A 314 1.16 -33.02 34.68
CA LEU A 314 0.69 -32.24 35.84
C LEU A 314 0.14 -33.15 36.93
N GLU A 315 -0.72 -34.12 36.59
CA GLU A 315 -1.24 -35.08 37.57
C GLU A 315 -0.13 -35.92 38.23
N LYS A 316 0.95 -36.20 37.50
CA LYS A 316 2.12 -36.91 38.06
C LYS A 316 2.85 -36.04 39.07
N ASP A 317 3.00 -34.74 38.78
CA ASP A 317 3.64 -33.81 39.71
C ASP A 317 2.82 -33.66 40.99
N ASP A 318 1.49 -33.58 40.89
CA ASP A 318 0.60 -33.47 42.07
C ASP A 318 0.65 -34.72 42.96
N LYS A 319 0.77 -35.91 42.36
CA LYS A 319 0.78 -37.21 43.07
C LYS A 319 2.17 -37.64 43.53
N GLN A 320 3.24 -36.97 43.08
CA GLN A 320 4.61 -37.38 43.39
C GLN A 320 5.00 -36.96 44.80
N LYS A 321 5.10 -37.93 45.71
CA LYS A 321 5.64 -37.72 47.05
C LYS A 321 7.17 -37.66 47.04
N SER A 322 7.75 -36.82 47.90
CA SER A 322 9.19 -36.71 48.09
C SER A 322 9.68 -37.70 49.15
N THR A 323 10.85 -38.28 48.98
CA THR A 323 11.48 -39.12 50.02
C THR A 323 12.30 -38.24 50.95
N GLY A 324 11.89 -38.19 52.22
CA GLY A 324 12.62 -37.49 53.27
C GLY A 324 13.94 -38.14 53.65
N SER A 325 14.81 -37.37 54.31
CA SER A 325 16.14 -37.80 54.80
C SER A 325 16.13 -38.98 55.78
N GLY A 326 14.95 -39.51 56.16
CA GLY A 326 14.77 -40.71 56.97
C GLY A 326 13.91 -41.81 56.34
N GLY A 327 13.70 -41.80 55.01
CA GLY A 327 12.91 -42.83 54.31
C GLY A 327 11.39 -42.74 54.52
N ARG A 328 10.89 -41.68 55.16
CA ARG A 328 9.45 -41.38 55.22
C ARG A 328 9.02 -40.67 53.93
N GLU A 329 7.87 -41.05 53.40
CA GLU A 329 7.17 -40.27 52.38
C GLU A 329 6.82 -38.91 52.97
N ILE A 330 7.46 -37.87 52.48
CA ILE A 330 7.13 -36.47 52.73
C ILE A 330 6.31 -36.00 51.53
N LYS A 331 5.51 -34.97 51.77
CA LYS A 331 4.87 -34.21 50.71
C LYS A 331 5.86 -33.90 49.58
N GLY A 332 5.45 -34.16 48.34
CA GLY A 332 6.21 -33.82 47.14
C GLY A 332 6.69 -32.38 47.15
N GLU A 333 7.81 -32.11 46.47
CA GLU A 333 8.29 -30.73 46.23
C GLU A 333 7.23 -29.88 45.50
N TRP A 334 6.24 -30.53 44.88
CA TRP A 334 5.17 -29.94 44.08
C TRP A 334 3.76 -30.38 44.50
N GLU A 335 3.60 -31.15 45.58
CA GLU A 335 2.28 -31.63 46.05
C GLU A 335 1.54 -30.50 46.80
N GLU A 336 0.38 -30.09 46.27
CA GLU A 336 -0.48 -29.01 46.80
C GLU A 336 -1.03 -29.31 48.20
N SER A 337 -1.32 -28.24 48.96
CA SER A 337 -1.71 -28.24 50.39
C SER A 337 -3.16 -28.61 50.64
#